data_AF-A6V137-F1
#
_entry.id   AF-A6V137-F1
#
_cell.length_a   1.000
_cell.length_b   1.000
_cell.length_c   1.000
_cell.angle_alpha   90.00
_cell.angle_beta   90.00
_cell.angle_gamma   90.00
#
_symmetry.space_group_name_H-M   'P 1'
#
loop_
_entity.id
_entity.type
_entity.pdbx_description
1 polymer ?
#
loop_
_entity_poly.entity_id
_entity_poly.type
_entity_poly.pdbx_seq_one_letter_code
_entity_poly.pdbx_strand_id
1 'polypeptide(L)'
;MTVWSKLLSALRGGANEVGEAIVDSQALRILDQEIRDADVELRKSREALASIMARHRLAQERVEKAAAQVAEYEQYALKALEAGNEELAREVAEKIATLESQLEGERAQVAEFAASVAQLRKAVTQAEGNIRQLKQQVDTVKATESVQKAQMAVAQRYGNSKSKLQTAVDSLERIKQRQAERAATMDAAAELASAAAPDDALDAKLRAAGIKASGNSVDGVLARLKEKGKA
;
A
#
# COMPACT_ATOMS: atom_id res chain seq x y z
N MET A 1 6.28 25.62 5.20
CA MET A 1 4.81 25.79 5.11
C MET A 1 4.36 25.35 3.73
N THR A 2 3.92 24.10 3.60
CA THR A 2 3.58 23.41 2.35
C THR A 2 2.27 23.94 1.77
N VAL A 3 2.15 23.95 0.43
CA VAL A 3 0.97 24.41 -0.34
C VAL A 3 -0.34 23.80 0.17
N TRP A 4 -0.28 22.57 0.67
CA TRP A 4 -1.36 21.85 1.35
C TRP A 4 -1.99 22.60 2.54
N SER A 5 -1.17 23.25 3.37
CA SER A 5 -1.66 24.03 4.52
C SER A 5 -2.38 25.33 4.12
N LYS A 6 -2.04 25.87 2.94
CA LYS A 6 -2.70 27.05 2.37
C LYS A 6 -4.02 26.68 1.72
N LEU A 7 -4.11 25.53 1.05
CA LEU A 7 -5.36 25.00 0.49
C LEU A 7 -6.38 24.64 1.58
N LEU A 8 -5.95 23.99 2.66
CA LEU A 8 -6.82 23.69 3.80
C LEU A 8 -7.28 24.95 4.55
N SER A 9 -6.44 25.99 4.61
CA SER A 9 -6.81 27.27 5.23
C SER A 9 -7.77 28.09 4.36
N ALA A 10 -7.64 28.01 3.03
CA ALA A 10 -8.57 28.62 2.08
C ALA A 10 -9.95 27.95 2.16
N LEU A 11 -10.00 26.61 2.24
CA LEU A 11 -11.25 25.86 2.39
C LEU A 11 -11.99 26.15 3.72
N ARG A 12 -11.25 26.46 4.79
CA ARG A 12 -11.81 26.78 6.11
C ARG A 12 -12.21 28.26 6.27
N GLY A 13 -11.83 29.12 5.32
CA GLY A 13 -12.07 30.57 5.33
C GLY A 13 -13.11 31.00 4.30
N GLY A 14 -14.30 30.42 4.33
CA GLY A 14 -15.42 30.75 3.43
C GLY A 14 -16.06 32.12 3.70
N ALA A 15 -15.33 33.21 3.47
CA ALA A 15 -15.88 34.56 3.48
C ALA A 15 -15.11 35.47 2.53
N ASN A 16 -15.38 35.36 1.22
CA ASN A 16 -15.64 36.47 0.30
C ASN A 16 -15.92 35.91 -1.08
N GLU A 17 -17.20 35.57 -1.30
CA GLU A 17 -17.74 35.22 -2.61
C GLU A 17 -17.41 36.34 -3.62
N VAL A 18 -17.18 35.96 -4.87
CA VAL A 18 -16.88 36.77 -6.07
C VAL A 18 -15.39 36.81 -6.49
N GLY A 19 -14.43 36.36 -5.67
CA GLY A 19 -13.01 36.23 -6.07
C GLY A 19 -12.54 34.83 -6.52
N GLU A 20 -13.25 33.76 -6.13
CA GLU A 20 -12.72 32.38 -6.12
C GLU A 20 -12.74 31.65 -7.48
N ALA A 21 -13.69 31.96 -8.37
CA ALA A 21 -13.88 31.20 -9.61
C ALA A 21 -12.69 31.22 -10.60
N ILE A 22 -11.81 32.24 -10.52
CA ILE A 22 -10.59 32.32 -11.36
C ILE A 22 -9.44 31.53 -10.72
N VAL A 23 -9.36 31.50 -9.39
CA VAL A 23 -8.32 30.78 -8.64
C VAL A 23 -8.59 29.27 -8.67
N ASP A 24 -9.85 28.85 -8.67
CA ASP A 24 -10.27 27.44 -8.67
C ASP A 24 -9.89 26.69 -9.95
N SER A 25 -10.01 27.31 -11.12
CA SER A 25 -9.63 26.68 -12.39
C SER A 25 -8.13 26.39 -12.47
N GLN A 26 -7.32 27.25 -11.85
CA GLN A 26 -5.86 27.11 -11.80
C GLN A 26 -5.44 26.08 -10.75
N ALA A 27 -6.17 26.00 -9.62
CA ALA A 27 -5.98 24.95 -8.61
C ALA A 27 -6.30 23.55 -9.15
N LEU A 28 -7.39 23.38 -9.92
CA LEU A 28 -7.72 22.11 -10.56
C LEU A 28 -6.65 21.66 -11.57
N ARG A 29 -6.12 22.61 -12.36
CA ARG A 29 -5.03 22.32 -13.31
C ARG A 29 -3.74 21.91 -12.60
N ILE A 30 -3.41 22.56 -11.49
CA ILE A 30 -2.25 22.17 -10.66
C ILE A 30 -2.47 20.76 -10.10
N LEU A 31 -3.65 20.49 -9.55
CA LEU A 31 -3.97 19.18 -8.98
C LEU A 31 -3.94 18.06 -10.03
N ASP A 32 -4.41 18.31 -11.25
CA ASP A 32 -4.26 17.39 -12.39
C ASP A 32 -2.80 17.11 -12.75
N GLN A 33 -1.92 18.10 -12.59
CA GLN A 33 -0.51 17.93 -12.85
C GLN A 33 0.15 17.09 -11.75
N GLU A 34 -0.12 17.42 -10.49
CA GLU A 34 0.37 16.66 -9.32
C GLU A 34 -0.09 15.20 -9.37
N ILE A 35 -1.34 14.92 -9.77
CA ILE A 35 -1.84 13.56 -9.97
C ILE A 35 -1.07 12.82 -11.08
N ARG A 36 -0.76 13.51 -12.19
CA ARG A 36 0.04 12.93 -13.29
C ARG A 36 1.47 12.65 -12.87
N ASP A 37 2.08 13.56 -12.12
CA ASP A 37 3.44 13.39 -11.60
C ASP A 37 3.48 12.24 -10.58
N ALA A 38 2.46 12.14 -9.72
CA ALA A 38 2.30 11.01 -8.79
C ALA A 38 2.10 9.67 -9.52
N ASP A 39 1.34 9.63 -10.62
CA ASP A 39 1.23 8.42 -11.46
C ASP A 39 2.58 7.99 -12.05
N VAL A 40 3.40 8.96 -12.50
CA VAL A 40 4.74 8.68 -13.05
C VAL A 40 5.65 8.10 -11.97
N GLU A 41 5.68 8.70 -10.78
CA GLU A 41 6.47 8.16 -9.66
C GLU A 41 5.95 6.82 -9.15
N LEU A 42 4.64 6.60 -9.19
CA LEU A 42 4.05 5.31 -8.87
C LEU A 42 4.50 4.22 -9.86
N ARG A 43 4.60 4.53 -11.16
CA ARG A 43 5.13 3.58 -12.15
C ARG A 43 6.59 3.22 -11.86
N LYS A 44 7.44 4.21 -11.60
CA LYS A 44 8.84 3.97 -11.20
C LYS A 44 8.93 3.12 -9.93
N SER A 45 8.06 3.37 -8.96
CA SER A 45 7.99 2.58 -7.72
C SER A 45 7.59 1.12 -7.98
N ARG A 46 6.67 0.87 -8.92
CA ARG A 46 6.31 -0.49 -9.36
C ARG A 46 7.48 -1.20 -10.06
N GLU A 47 8.22 -0.50 -10.91
CA GLU A 47 9.42 -1.03 -11.57
C GLU A 47 10.51 -1.39 -10.54
N ALA A 48 10.74 -0.52 -9.57
CA ALA A 48 11.67 -0.79 -8.47
C ALA A 48 11.23 -2.00 -7.64
N LEU A 49 9.94 -2.10 -7.29
CA LEU A 49 9.39 -3.27 -6.61
C LEU A 49 9.59 -4.55 -7.43
N ALA A 50 9.32 -4.52 -8.73
CA ALA A 50 9.55 -5.68 -9.61
C ALA A 50 11.03 -6.09 -9.65
N SER A 51 11.95 -5.11 -9.67
CA SER A 51 13.39 -5.36 -9.61
C SER A 51 13.80 -6.07 -8.32
N ILE A 52 13.31 -5.60 -7.16
CA ILE A 52 13.59 -6.24 -5.86
C ILE A 52 12.94 -7.62 -5.79
N MET A 53 11.73 -7.81 -6.31
CA MET A 53 11.08 -9.13 -6.38
C MET A 53 11.90 -10.11 -7.22
N ALA A 54 12.49 -9.67 -8.34
CA ALA A 54 13.36 -10.50 -9.15
C ALA A 54 14.64 -10.89 -8.38
N ARG A 55 15.25 -9.94 -7.67
CA ARG A 55 16.43 -10.22 -6.82
C ARG A 55 16.11 -11.19 -5.68
N HIS A 56 14.94 -11.01 -5.04
CA HIS A 56 14.43 -11.92 -4.02
C HIS A 56 14.33 -13.35 -4.57
N ARG A 57 13.67 -13.53 -5.72
CA ARG A 57 13.52 -14.83 -6.37
C ARG A 57 14.87 -15.48 -6.70
N LEU A 58 15.79 -14.72 -7.29
CA LEU A 58 17.13 -15.23 -7.60
C LEU A 58 17.91 -15.63 -6.34
N ALA A 59 17.74 -14.90 -5.24
CA ALA A 59 18.33 -15.26 -3.95
C ALA A 59 17.71 -16.55 -3.39
N GLN A 60 16.39 -16.73 -3.50
CA GLN A 60 15.71 -17.96 -3.12
C GLN A 60 16.22 -19.17 -3.92
N GLU A 61 16.36 -19.02 -5.25
CA GLU A 61 16.90 -20.07 -6.12
C GLU A 61 18.35 -20.44 -5.76
N ARG A 62 19.16 -19.49 -5.28
CA ARG A 62 20.51 -19.79 -4.76
C ARG A 62 20.46 -20.59 -3.47
N VAL A 63 19.62 -20.18 -2.51
CA VAL A 63 19.39 -20.92 -1.25
C VAL A 63 18.94 -22.36 -1.53
N GLU A 64 18.02 -22.57 -2.47
CA GLU A 64 17.55 -23.90 -2.85
C GLU A 64 18.68 -24.76 -3.42
N LYS A 65 19.52 -24.20 -4.30
CA LYS A 65 20.68 -24.92 -4.87
C LYS A 65 21.73 -25.24 -3.82
N ALA A 66 22.07 -24.30 -2.95
CA ALA A 66 23.02 -24.50 -1.87
C ALA A 66 22.51 -25.55 -0.86
N ALA A 67 21.23 -25.52 -0.50
CA ALA A 67 20.62 -26.53 0.35
C ALA A 67 20.64 -27.93 -0.29
N ALA A 68 20.39 -28.02 -1.61
CA ALA A 68 20.50 -29.29 -2.33
C ALA A 68 21.94 -29.83 -2.34
N GLN A 69 22.94 -28.96 -2.51
CA GLN A 69 24.35 -29.35 -2.42
C GLN A 69 24.71 -29.85 -1.02
N VAL A 70 24.29 -29.15 0.03
CA VAL A 70 24.48 -29.61 1.42
C VAL A 70 23.92 -31.03 1.60
N ALA A 71 22.68 -31.26 1.19
CA ALA A 71 22.04 -32.58 1.30
C ALA A 71 22.76 -33.67 0.48
N GLU A 72 23.31 -33.33 -0.69
CA GLU A 72 24.11 -34.25 -1.51
C GLU A 72 25.42 -34.63 -0.79
N TYR A 73 26.15 -33.65 -0.27
CA TYR A 73 27.39 -33.90 0.47
C TYR A 73 27.14 -34.65 1.78
N GLU A 74 26.03 -34.41 2.47
CA GLU A 74 25.61 -35.20 3.64
C GLU A 74 25.49 -36.69 3.29
N GLN A 75 24.91 -37.02 2.13
CA GLN A 75 24.84 -38.41 1.66
C GLN A 75 26.23 -39.00 1.37
N TYR A 76 27.16 -38.20 0.84
CA TYR A 76 28.54 -38.64 0.63
C TYR A 76 29.27 -38.89 1.95
N ALA A 77 29.09 -38.02 2.95
CA ALA A 77 29.65 -38.22 4.29
C ALA A 77 29.14 -39.52 4.92
N LEU A 78 27.84 -39.79 4.84
CA LEU A 78 27.24 -41.02 5.35
C LEU A 78 27.82 -42.27 4.68
N LYS A 79 27.93 -42.26 3.34
CA LYS A 79 28.55 -43.38 2.60
C LYS A 79 30.02 -43.60 2.96
N ALA A 80 30.78 -42.53 3.19
CA ALA A 80 32.17 -42.63 3.62
C ALA A 80 32.29 -43.25 5.03
N LEU A 81 31.40 -42.86 5.95
CA LEU A 81 31.31 -43.47 7.29
C LEU A 81 30.91 -44.94 7.23
N GLU A 82 29.91 -45.29 6.42
CA GLU A 82 29.48 -46.69 6.20
C GLU A 82 30.61 -47.56 5.63
N ALA A 83 31.49 -46.98 4.79
CA ALA A 83 32.67 -47.63 4.26
C ALA A 83 33.87 -47.65 5.23
N GLY A 84 33.74 -47.09 6.44
CA GLY A 84 34.80 -47.02 7.44
C GLY A 84 35.92 -46.03 7.10
N ASN A 85 35.72 -45.13 6.12
CA ASN A 85 36.69 -44.13 5.73
C ASN A 85 36.43 -42.80 6.47
N GLU A 86 36.86 -42.75 7.74
CA GLU A 86 36.65 -41.60 8.62
C GLU A 86 37.39 -40.33 8.16
N GLU A 87 38.54 -40.46 7.49
CA GLU A 87 39.29 -39.33 6.96
C GLU A 87 38.51 -38.62 5.85
N LEU A 88 38.00 -39.38 4.87
CA LEU A 88 37.16 -38.84 3.81
C LEU A 88 35.85 -38.25 4.36
N ALA A 89 35.23 -38.91 5.33
CA ALA A 89 34.02 -38.39 5.98
C ALA A 89 34.28 -37.03 6.65
N ARG A 90 35.45 -36.85 7.27
CA ARG A 90 35.87 -35.59 7.89
C ARG A 90 36.06 -34.48 6.85
N GLU A 91 36.74 -34.75 5.74
CA GLU A 91 36.91 -33.77 4.66
C GLU A 91 35.57 -33.33 4.08
N VAL A 92 34.64 -34.28 3.87
CA VAL A 92 33.28 -33.95 3.41
C VAL A 92 32.52 -33.13 4.44
N ALA A 93 32.65 -33.42 5.73
CA ALA A 93 32.04 -32.64 6.80
C ALA A 93 32.55 -31.18 6.84
N GLU A 94 33.86 -30.96 6.63
CA GLU A 94 34.43 -29.61 6.51
C GLU A 94 33.85 -28.84 5.31
N LYS A 95 33.63 -29.54 4.19
CA LYS A 95 32.97 -28.97 3.01
C LYS A 95 31.51 -28.61 3.30
N ILE A 96 30.77 -29.48 3.99
CA ILE A 96 29.38 -29.22 4.42
C ILE A 96 29.33 -27.98 5.31
N ALA A 97 30.15 -27.90 6.34
CA ALA A 97 30.17 -26.75 7.26
C ALA A 97 30.41 -25.41 6.52
N THR A 98 31.28 -25.42 5.50
CA THR A 98 31.51 -24.24 4.65
C THR A 98 30.25 -23.87 3.83
N LEU A 99 29.58 -24.85 3.24
CA LEU A 99 28.35 -24.64 2.47
C LEU A 99 27.19 -24.18 3.37
N GLU A 100 27.07 -24.71 4.59
CA GLU A 100 26.08 -24.30 5.57
C GLU A 100 26.26 -22.84 6.00
N SER A 101 27.50 -22.41 6.25
CA SER A 101 27.79 -21.00 6.56
C SER A 101 27.41 -20.05 5.40
N GLN A 102 27.66 -20.47 4.15
CA GLN A 102 27.21 -19.72 2.97
C GLN A 102 25.68 -19.68 2.88
N LEU A 103 25.02 -20.83 3.11
CA LEU A 103 23.58 -20.97 3.09
C LEU A 103 22.89 -20.06 4.13
N GLU A 104 23.45 -19.94 5.33
CA GLU A 104 22.95 -19.00 6.35
C GLU A 104 23.01 -17.55 5.87
N GLY A 105 24.12 -17.13 5.27
CA GLY A 105 24.27 -15.80 4.69
C GLY A 105 23.25 -15.52 3.59
N GLU A 106 23.03 -16.48 2.68
CA GLU A 106 22.03 -16.35 1.62
C GLU A 106 20.59 -16.31 2.16
N ARG A 107 20.28 -17.12 3.19
CA ARG A 107 18.97 -17.09 3.87
C ARG A 107 18.69 -15.75 4.52
N ALA A 108 19.70 -15.15 5.15
CA ALA A 108 19.57 -13.80 5.72
C ALA A 108 19.25 -12.76 4.63
N GLN A 109 19.94 -12.84 3.48
CA GLN A 109 19.67 -11.95 2.34
C GLN A 109 18.27 -12.17 1.74
N VAL A 110 17.80 -13.41 1.65
CA VAL A 110 16.40 -13.71 1.25
C VAL A 110 15.41 -13.06 2.20
N ALA A 111 15.63 -13.15 3.51
CA ALA A 111 14.74 -12.55 4.51
C ALA A 111 14.70 -11.01 4.40
N GLU A 112 15.84 -10.36 4.16
CA GLU A 112 15.91 -8.90 3.94
C GLU A 112 15.14 -8.48 2.68
N PHE A 113 15.31 -9.21 1.58
CA PHE A 113 14.56 -8.95 0.36
C PHE A 113 13.07 -9.20 0.56
N ALA A 114 12.67 -10.26 1.27
CA ALA A 114 11.27 -10.54 1.56
C ALA A 114 10.60 -9.41 2.34
N ALA A 115 11.28 -8.89 3.37
CA ALA A 115 10.81 -7.73 4.14
C ALA A 115 10.66 -6.49 3.25
N SER A 116 11.67 -6.21 2.42
CA SER A 116 11.66 -5.08 1.47
C SER A 116 10.51 -5.18 0.46
N VAL A 117 10.28 -6.37 -0.11
CA VAL A 117 9.16 -6.63 -1.02
C VAL A 117 7.83 -6.39 -0.33
N ALA A 118 7.64 -6.88 0.90
CA ALA A 118 6.40 -6.71 1.64
C ALA A 118 6.10 -5.22 1.92
N GLN A 119 7.12 -4.47 2.37
CA GLN A 119 6.99 -3.03 2.64
C GLN A 119 6.69 -2.23 1.37
N LEU A 120 7.46 -2.46 0.29
CA LEU A 120 7.26 -1.76 -0.97
C LEU A 120 5.90 -2.08 -1.60
N ARG A 121 5.46 -3.34 -1.54
CA ARG A 121 4.14 -3.73 -2.03
C ARG A 121 3.02 -3.00 -1.29
N LYS A 122 3.09 -2.92 0.04
CA LYS A 122 2.13 -2.17 0.85
C LYS A 122 2.10 -0.69 0.46
N ALA A 123 3.28 -0.06 0.34
CA ALA A 123 3.40 1.35 -0.02
C ALA A 123 2.84 1.64 -1.43
N VAL A 124 3.16 0.79 -2.42
CA VAL A 124 2.64 0.90 -3.79
C VAL A 124 1.13 0.76 -3.82
N THR A 125 0.55 -0.25 -3.16
CA THR A 125 -0.91 -0.43 -3.12
C THR A 125 -1.63 0.74 -2.43
N GLN A 126 -1.04 1.30 -1.38
CA GLN A 126 -1.60 2.47 -0.70
C GLN A 126 -1.55 3.71 -1.60
N ALA A 127 -0.40 3.99 -2.22
CA ALA A 127 -0.25 5.12 -3.14
C ALA A 127 -1.22 5.02 -4.33
N GLU A 128 -1.38 3.82 -4.89
CA GLU A 128 -2.37 3.52 -5.92
C GLU A 128 -3.81 3.85 -5.48
N GLY A 129 -4.19 3.46 -4.26
CA GLY A 129 -5.50 3.77 -3.69
C GLY A 129 -5.73 5.27 -3.59
N ASN A 130 -4.77 5.99 -3.02
CA ASN A 130 -4.84 7.43 -2.84
C ASN A 130 -4.94 8.18 -4.17
N ILE A 131 -4.12 7.81 -5.16
CA ILE A 131 -4.15 8.43 -6.49
C ILE A 131 -5.51 8.19 -7.18
N ARG A 132 -6.08 6.97 -7.06
CA ARG A 132 -7.42 6.68 -7.59
C ARG A 132 -8.49 7.56 -6.93
N GLN A 133 -8.46 7.70 -5.61
CA GLN A 133 -9.41 8.53 -4.88
C GLN A 133 -9.29 10.00 -5.28
N LEU A 134 -8.07 10.54 -5.37
CA LEU A 134 -7.81 11.91 -5.79
C LEU A 134 -8.33 12.19 -7.20
N LYS A 135 -8.13 11.26 -8.15
CA LYS A 135 -8.70 11.36 -9.51
C LYS A 135 -10.22 11.47 -9.48
N GLN A 136 -10.88 10.58 -8.73
CA GLN A 136 -12.34 10.58 -8.61
C GLN A 136 -12.87 11.89 -8.00
N GLN A 137 -12.19 12.41 -6.97
CA GLN A 137 -12.54 13.70 -6.36
C GLN A 137 -12.40 14.85 -7.36
N VAL A 138 -11.29 14.91 -8.10
CA VAL A 138 -11.07 15.93 -9.15
C VAL A 138 -12.14 15.87 -10.23
N ASP A 139 -12.48 14.66 -10.71
CA ASP A 139 -13.52 14.48 -11.73
C ASP A 139 -14.89 14.95 -11.23
N THR A 140 -15.22 14.68 -9.96
CA THR A 140 -16.46 15.14 -9.33
C THR A 140 -16.52 16.66 -9.23
N VAL A 141 -15.41 17.31 -8.85
CA VAL A 141 -15.33 18.77 -8.76
C VAL A 141 -15.47 19.40 -10.15
N LYS A 142 -14.77 18.88 -11.17
CA LYS A 142 -14.90 19.34 -12.57
C LYS A 142 -16.32 19.20 -13.11
N ALA A 143 -16.99 18.09 -12.83
CA ALA A 143 -18.37 17.88 -13.22
C ALA A 143 -19.31 18.90 -12.55
N THR A 144 -19.10 19.15 -11.26
CA THR A 144 -19.85 20.15 -10.49
C THR A 144 -19.65 21.56 -11.05
N GLU A 145 -18.41 21.94 -11.35
CA GLU A 145 -18.06 23.23 -11.96
C GLU A 145 -18.72 23.39 -13.34
N SER A 146 -18.71 22.34 -14.17
CA SER A 146 -19.35 22.33 -15.49
C SER A 146 -20.87 22.55 -15.39
N VAL A 147 -21.53 21.88 -14.45
CA VAL A 147 -22.96 22.06 -14.18
C VAL A 147 -23.27 23.48 -13.72
N GLN A 148 -22.46 24.05 -12.81
CA GLN A 148 -22.62 25.43 -12.36
C GLN A 148 -22.48 26.44 -13.51
N LYS A 149 -21.45 26.28 -14.36
CA LYS A 149 -21.26 27.12 -15.57
C LYS A 149 -22.44 27.03 -16.52
N ALA A 150 -22.97 25.83 -16.76
CA ALA A 150 -24.15 25.63 -17.59
C ALA A 150 -25.40 26.31 -17.01
N GLN A 151 -25.61 26.22 -15.69
CA GLN A 151 -26.70 26.91 -14.99
C GLN A 151 -26.60 28.43 -15.15
N MET A 152 -25.41 29.00 -14.94
CA MET A 152 -25.18 30.44 -15.11
C MET A 152 -25.48 30.89 -16.54
N ALA A 153 -25.00 30.16 -17.55
CA ALA A 153 -25.25 30.46 -18.95
C ALA A 153 -26.75 30.41 -19.31
N VAL A 154 -27.49 29.45 -18.75
CA VAL A 154 -28.96 29.36 -18.91
C VAL A 154 -29.65 30.52 -18.20
N ALA A 155 -29.31 30.82 -16.94
CA ALA A 155 -29.91 31.93 -16.19
C ALA A 155 -29.70 33.29 -16.90
N GLN A 156 -28.49 33.54 -17.43
CA GLN A 156 -28.17 34.73 -18.21
C GLN A 156 -28.96 34.82 -19.53
N ARG A 157 -29.22 33.69 -20.20
CA ARG A 157 -29.97 33.64 -21.47
C ARG A 157 -31.50 33.73 -21.29
N TYR A 158 -32.04 33.33 -20.14
CA TYR A 158 -33.48 33.19 -19.92
C TYR A 158 -34.04 34.08 -18.78
N GLY A 159 -33.27 35.07 -18.31
CA GLY A 159 -33.65 35.99 -17.23
C GLY A 159 -34.97 36.77 -17.39
N ASN A 160 -35.64 36.70 -18.55
CA ASN A 160 -36.95 37.32 -18.78
C ASN A 160 -38.17 36.38 -18.71
N SER A 161 -38.02 35.07 -18.47
CA SER A 161 -39.15 34.11 -18.44
C SER A 161 -39.29 33.40 -17.09
N LYS A 162 -40.09 34.01 -16.18
CA LYS A 162 -40.00 33.86 -14.71
C LYS A 162 -40.60 32.59 -14.06
N SER A 163 -41.58 31.88 -14.66
CA SER A 163 -42.37 30.91 -13.86
C SER A 163 -42.01 29.42 -14.00
N LYS A 164 -41.60 28.93 -15.18
CA LYS A 164 -41.28 27.50 -15.38
C LYS A 164 -39.83 27.14 -15.01
N LEU A 165 -38.95 28.14 -14.96
CA LEU A 165 -37.52 27.97 -14.69
C LEU A 165 -37.23 27.83 -13.18
N GLN A 166 -38.00 28.53 -12.33
CA GLN A 166 -37.87 28.48 -10.87
C GLN A 166 -37.98 27.03 -10.34
N THR A 167 -38.96 26.27 -10.82
CA THR A 167 -39.21 24.89 -10.37
C THR A 167 -38.09 23.91 -10.76
N ALA A 168 -37.46 24.13 -11.92
CA ALA A 168 -36.35 23.31 -12.40
C ALA A 168 -35.05 23.63 -11.65
N VAL A 169 -34.79 24.92 -11.37
CA VAL A 169 -33.66 25.38 -10.55
C VAL A 169 -33.80 24.89 -9.11
N ASP A 170 -34.97 25.02 -8.49
CA ASP A 170 -35.23 24.54 -7.11
C ASP A 170 -35.07 23.02 -6.97
N SER A 171 -35.45 22.26 -8.01
CA SER A 171 -35.27 20.80 -8.02
C SER A 171 -33.80 20.40 -8.14
N LEU A 172 -33.02 21.18 -8.86
CA LEU A 172 -31.59 20.98 -9.05
C LEU A 172 -30.78 21.40 -7.81
N GLU A 173 -31.18 22.47 -7.14
CA GLU A 173 -30.67 22.90 -5.82
C GLU A 173 -30.78 21.74 -4.80
N ARG A 174 -31.94 21.09 -4.74
CA ARG A 174 -32.19 19.91 -3.92
C ARG A 174 -31.29 18.72 -4.28
N ILE A 175 -31.03 18.50 -5.56
CA ILE A 175 -30.16 17.41 -6.03
C ILE A 175 -28.72 17.70 -5.62
N LYS A 176 -28.26 18.95 -5.76
CA LYS A 176 -26.93 19.39 -5.31
C LYS A 176 -26.75 19.23 -3.80
N GLN A 177 -27.72 19.66 -2.99
CA GLN A 177 -27.67 19.47 -1.54
C GLN A 177 -27.52 18.00 -1.17
N ARG A 178 -28.29 17.11 -1.81
CA ARG A 178 -28.14 15.65 -1.61
C ARG A 178 -26.78 15.11 -2.05
N GLN A 179 -26.19 15.65 -3.12
CA GLN A 179 -24.86 15.24 -3.57
C GLN A 179 -23.76 15.74 -2.62
N ALA A 180 -23.87 16.96 -2.11
CA ALA A 180 -22.96 17.52 -1.12
C ALA A 180 -23.02 16.75 0.21
N GLU A 181 -24.22 16.41 0.70
CA GLU A 181 -24.38 15.53 1.87
C GLU A 181 -23.74 14.17 1.66
N ARG A 182 -23.92 13.56 0.48
CA ARG A 182 -23.29 12.27 0.15
C ARG A 182 -21.77 12.37 0.11
N ALA A 183 -21.22 13.42 -0.51
CA ALA A 183 -19.78 13.65 -0.54
C ALA A 183 -19.21 13.83 0.86
N ALA A 184 -19.84 14.67 1.70
CA ALA A 184 -19.45 14.85 3.10
C ALA A 184 -19.55 13.55 3.91
N THR A 185 -20.54 12.70 3.63
CA THR A 185 -20.66 11.38 4.26
C THR A 185 -19.52 10.45 3.83
N MET A 186 -19.12 10.49 2.55
CA MET A 186 -17.99 9.71 2.04
C MET A 186 -16.65 10.19 2.61
N ASP A 187 -16.44 11.49 2.73
CA ASP A 187 -15.24 12.06 3.35
C ASP A 187 -15.18 11.69 4.84
N ALA A 188 -16.30 11.80 5.56
CA ALA A 188 -16.39 11.33 6.94
C ALA A 188 -16.14 9.81 7.06
N ALA A 189 -16.60 9.02 6.10
CA ALA A 189 -16.33 7.58 6.07
C ALA A 189 -14.84 7.27 5.76
N ALA A 190 -14.17 8.08 4.94
CA ALA A 190 -12.74 7.97 4.67
C ALA A 190 -11.90 8.41 5.88
N GLU A 191 -12.30 9.47 6.58
CA GLU A 191 -11.71 9.85 7.87
C GLU A 191 -11.92 8.73 8.89
N LEU A 192 -13.11 8.16 9.00
CA LEU A 192 -13.37 6.99 9.85
C LEU A 192 -12.55 5.77 9.43
N ALA A 193 -12.35 5.50 8.14
CA ALA A 193 -11.54 4.38 7.67
C ALA A 193 -10.04 4.58 7.98
N SER A 194 -9.53 5.81 7.83
CA SER A 194 -8.16 6.16 8.24
C SER A 194 -7.99 6.16 9.76
N ALA A 195 -9.03 6.56 10.49
CA ALA A 195 -9.12 6.48 11.95
C ALA A 195 -9.54 5.11 12.46
N ALA A 196 -9.89 4.15 11.57
CA ALA A 196 -10.19 2.72 11.81
C ALA A 196 -8.96 1.82 11.56
N ALA A 197 -7.77 2.41 11.42
CA ALA A 197 -6.50 1.77 11.75
C ALA A 197 -6.11 1.72 13.27
N PRO A 198 -6.98 1.86 14.31
CA PRO A 198 -6.62 1.76 15.71
C PRO A 198 -6.83 0.34 16.23
N ASP A 199 -7.48 -0.57 15.49
CA ASP A 199 -7.58 -1.97 15.89
C ASP A 199 -6.21 -2.65 15.80
N ASP A 200 -5.41 -2.32 14.78
CA ASP A 200 -4.00 -2.73 14.73
C ASP A 200 -3.16 -2.08 15.84
N ALA A 201 -3.50 -0.86 16.27
CA ALA A 201 -2.78 -0.15 17.31
C ALA A 201 -3.13 -0.62 18.73
N LEU A 202 -4.40 -0.98 18.99
CA LEU A 202 -4.83 -1.57 20.25
C LEU A 202 -4.37 -3.01 20.34
N ASP A 203 -4.48 -3.81 19.28
CA ASP A 203 -3.91 -5.16 19.25
C ASP A 203 -2.39 -5.16 19.36
N ALA A 204 -1.70 -4.18 18.77
CA ALA A 204 -0.25 -4.02 18.94
C ALA A 204 0.11 -3.61 20.37
N LYS A 205 -0.68 -2.74 21.02
CA LYS A 205 -0.51 -2.37 22.43
C LYS A 205 -0.83 -3.52 23.37
N LEU A 206 -1.85 -4.34 23.07
CA LEU A 206 -2.22 -5.53 23.84
C LEU A 206 -1.18 -6.66 23.68
N ARG A 207 -0.56 -6.79 22.50
CA ARG A 207 0.59 -7.69 22.27
C ARG A 207 1.85 -7.19 22.97
N ALA A 208 2.15 -5.89 22.89
CA ALA A 208 3.28 -5.27 23.58
C ALA A 208 3.13 -5.32 25.11
N ALA A 209 1.90 -5.29 25.62
CA ALA A 209 1.58 -5.46 27.04
C ALA A 209 1.46 -6.93 27.48
N GLY A 210 1.66 -7.91 26.58
CA GLY A 210 1.59 -9.33 26.89
C GLY A 210 0.17 -9.88 27.18
N ILE A 211 -0.88 -9.10 26.91
CA ILE A 211 -2.28 -9.43 27.22
C ILE A 211 -2.90 -10.28 26.10
N LYS A 212 -2.46 -10.12 24.84
CA LYS A 212 -2.92 -10.91 23.69
C LYS A 212 -1.79 -11.79 23.19
N ALA A 213 -1.95 -13.11 23.31
CA ALA A 213 -0.97 -14.07 22.81
C ALA A 213 -0.88 -14.03 21.28
N SER A 214 0.28 -13.65 20.75
CA SER A 214 0.62 -13.90 19.35
C SER A 214 0.81 -15.40 19.16
N GLY A 215 0.03 -15.99 18.26
CA GLY A 215 0.11 -17.40 17.92
C GLY A 215 1.52 -17.88 17.56
N ASN A 216 1.75 -19.15 17.90
CA ASN A 216 2.96 -19.97 17.74
C ASN A 216 4.08 -19.69 18.76
N SER A 217 3.81 -20.01 20.03
CA SER A 217 4.88 -20.19 21.01
C SER A 217 5.80 -21.33 20.60
N VAL A 218 7.08 -21.18 20.94
CA VAL A 218 8.15 -22.17 20.74
C VAL A 218 7.76 -23.55 21.30
N ASP A 219 6.93 -23.59 22.34
CA ASP A 219 6.39 -24.84 22.92
C ASP A 219 5.51 -25.62 21.94
N GLY A 220 4.72 -24.94 21.10
CA GLY A 220 3.89 -25.57 20.07
C GLY A 220 4.70 -26.18 18.93
N VAL A 221 5.85 -25.59 18.59
CA VAL A 221 6.79 -26.13 17.60
C VAL A 221 7.58 -27.31 18.17
N LEU A 222 7.97 -27.24 19.45
CA LEU A 222 8.66 -28.32 20.15
C LEU A 222 7.80 -29.58 20.30
N ALA A 223 6.49 -29.40 20.56
CA ALA A 223 5.52 -30.50 20.61
C ALA A 223 5.38 -31.20 19.24
N ARG A 224 5.31 -30.43 18.15
CA ARG A 224 5.18 -30.97 16.79
C ARG A 224 6.43 -31.73 16.31
N LEU A 225 7.62 -31.29 16.72
CA LEU A 225 8.88 -31.98 16.41
C LEU A 225 9.04 -33.30 17.20
N LYS A 226 8.56 -33.34 18.45
CA LYS A 226 8.56 -34.57 19.27
C LYS A 226 7.61 -35.65 18.75
N GLU A 227 6.49 -35.27 18.12
CA GLU A 227 5.58 -36.24 17.46
C GLU A 227 6.16 -36.81 16.17
N LYS A 228 6.90 -36.02 15.39
CA LYS A 228 7.52 -36.48 14.14
C LYS A 228 8.73 -37.40 14.32
N GLY A 229 9.37 -37.41 15.50
CA GLY A 229 10.49 -38.31 15.82
C GLY A 229 10.08 -39.67 16.40
N LYS A 230 8.78 -39.98 16.46
CA LYS A 230 8.23 -41.24 17.01
C LYS A 230 7.50 -42.10 15.96
N ALA A 231 7.58 -41.73 14.69
CA ALA A 231 7.12 -42.53 13.56
C ALA A 231 8.33 -42.91 12.70
#